data_AF-A0A1X1FFP4-F1
#
_entry.id   AF-A0A1X1FFP4-F1
#
_cell.length_a   1.000
_cell.length_b   1.000
_cell.length_c   1.000
_cell.angle_alpha   90.00
_cell.angle_beta   90.00
_cell.angle_gamma   90.00
#
_symmetry.space_group_name_H-M   'P 1'
#
loop_
_entity.id
_entity.type
_entity.pdbx_description
1 polymer ?
#
loop_
_entity_poly.entity_id
_entity_poly.type
_entity_poly.pdbx_seq_one_letter_code
_entity_poly.pdbx_strand_id
1 'polypeptide(L)' 'MNVDVKNRGDLTDGETACDYYELTDKPKNTTVLLGIDRERFIQLIMDSLKSFS' A
#
# COMPACT_ATOMS: atom_id res chain seq x y z
N MET A 1 8.56 -2.42 4.17
CA MET A 1 8.53 -1.81 5.53
C MET A 1 7.90 -2.81 6.48
N ASN A 2 8.11 -2.66 7.79
CA ASN A 2 7.24 -3.34 8.76
C ASN A 2 5.91 -2.59 8.83
N VAL A 3 4.79 -3.33 8.81
CA VAL A 3 3.44 -2.77 8.96
C VAL A 3 2.66 -3.64 9.93
N ASP A 4 2.02 -2.99 10.90
CA ASP A 4 1.07 -3.63 11.81
C ASP A 4 -0.34 -3.07 11.58
N VAL A 5 -1.35 -3.91 11.78
CA VAL A 5 -2.75 -3.46 11.85
C VAL A 5 -3.09 -3.24 13.32
N LYS A 6 -3.38 -2.00 13.71
CA LYS A 6 -3.85 -1.70 15.06
C LYS A 6 -5.26 -2.26 15.21
N ASN A 7 -5.46 -3.13 16.19
CA ASN A 7 -6.76 -3.75 16.48
C ASN A 7 -7.26 -3.48 17.92
N ARG A 8 -6.58 -2.56 18.62
CA ARG A 8 -6.85 -2.12 19.99
C ARG A 8 -6.39 -0.67 20.15
N GLY A 9 -7.33 0.26 20.05
CA GLY A 9 -7.11 1.68 20.31
C GLY A 9 -8.40 2.47 20.20
N ASP A 10 -8.63 3.41 21.11
CA ASP A 10 -9.92 4.11 21.21
C ASP A 10 -10.28 4.93 19.96
N LEU A 11 -9.26 5.38 19.21
CA LEU A 11 -9.41 6.25 18.04
C LEU A 11 -8.75 5.70 16.75
N THR A 12 -8.05 4.58 16.83
CA THR A 12 -7.16 4.09 15.75
C THR A 12 -7.34 2.60 15.46
N ASP A 13 -8.47 2.02 15.85
CA ASP A 13 -8.81 0.66 15.45
C ASP A 13 -8.91 0.57 13.92
N GLY A 14 -8.19 -0.37 13.32
CA GLY A 14 -8.05 -0.55 11.87
C GLY A 14 -6.91 0.22 11.19
N GLU A 15 -6.14 1.06 11.91
CA GLU A 15 -5.02 1.80 11.32
C GLU A 15 -3.89 0.86 10.85
N THR A 16 -3.37 1.08 9.64
CA THR A 16 -2.14 0.45 9.15
C THR A 16 -0.92 1.25 9.59
N ALA A 17 -0.36 0.89 10.75
CA ALA A 17 0.83 1.53 11.31
C ALA A 17 2.07 1.12 10.50
N CYS A 18 2.58 2.04 9.68
CA CYS A 18 3.71 1.80 8.79
C CYS A 18 5.00 2.34 9.42
N ASP A 19 5.99 1.48 9.63
CA ASP A 19 7.32 1.90 10.07
C ASP A 19 8.13 2.47 8.90
N TYR A 20 7.73 3.67 8.45
CA TYR A 20 8.28 4.34 7.28
C TYR A 20 9.74 4.77 7.47
N TYR A 21 10.08 5.20 8.68
CA TYR A 21 11.41 5.73 9.03
C TYR A 21 12.29 4.70 9.76
N GLU A 22 11.89 3.43 9.80
CA GLU A 22 12.65 2.32 10.40
C GLU A 22 12.99 2.54 11.89
N LEU A 23 11.99 2.96 12.68
CA LEU A 23 12.12 3.32 14.10
C LEU A 23 11.81 2.17 15.07
N THR A 24 11.27 1.05 14.60
CA THR A 24 10.74 -0.02 15.47
C THR A 24 11.65 -1.24 15.60
N ASP A 25 12.76 -1.29 14.84
CA ASP A 25 13.67 -2.45 14.70
C ASP A 25 12.98 -3.76 14.27
N LYS A 26 11.72 -3.71 13.85
CA LYS A 26 10.97 -4.89 13.41
C LYS A 26 11.39 -5.30 12.00
N PRO A 27 11.44 -6.61 11.70
CA PRO A 27 11.74 -7.09 10.36
C PRO A 27 10.66 -6.64 9.37
N LYS A 28 11.08 -6.32 8.13
CA LYS A 28 10.17 -5.97 7.03
C LYS A 28 9.25 -7.16 6.73
N ASN A 29 7.94 -6.93 6.69
CA ASN A 29 6.93 -7.97 6.48
C ASN A 29 6.09 -7.76 5.20
N THR A 30 6.16 -6.58 4.59
CA THR A 30 5.40 -6.29 3.37
C THR A 30 6.05 -5.22 2.50
N THR A 31 5.62 -5.19 1.23
CA THR A 31 5.95 -4.17 0.25
C THR A 31 4.81 -3.16 0.20
N VAL A 32 5.07 -1.92 0.61
CA VAL A 32 4.10 -0.82 0.54
C VAL A 32 4.40 0.02 -0.69
N LEU A 33 3.37 0.22 -1.53
CA LEU A 33 3.45 1.01 -2.75
C LEU A 33 3.13 2.47 -2.42
N LEU A 34 4.09 3.37 -2.64
CA LEU A 34 3.99 4.80 -2.32
C LEU A 34 3.82 5.69 -3.56
N GLY A 35 3.90 5.09 -4.74
CA GLY A 35 3.82 5.78 -6.01
C GLY A 35 3.37 4.84 -7.10
N ILE A 36 2.85 5.44 -8.16
CA ILE A 36 2.40 4.75 -9.37
C ILE A 36 2.74 5.62 -10.57
N ASP A 37 3.18 4.98 -11.66
CA ASP A 37 3.25 5.64 -12.96
C ASP A 37 1.82 5.83 -13.49
N ARG A 38 1.33 7.07 -13.39
CA ARG A 38 -0.05 7.42 -13.76
C ARG A 38 -0.32 7.15 -15.24
N GLU A 39 0.56 7.58 -16.13
CA GLU A 39 0.33 7.46 -17.58
C GLU A 39 0.32 6.00 -18.00
N ARG A 40 1.26 5.20 -17.48
CA ARG A 40 1.28 3.76 -17.74
C ARG A 40 0.08 3.04 -17.15
N PHE A 41 -0.38 3.45 -15.97
CA PHE A 41 -1.58 2.86 -15.35
C PHE A 41 -2.84 3.16 -16.18
N ILE A 42 -2.99 4.38 -16.70
CA ILE A 42 -4.08 4.72 -17.62
C ILE A 42 -3.99 3.89 -18.89
N GLN A 43 -2.79 3.77 -19.49
CA GLN A 43 -2.58 2.95 -20.68
C GLN A 43 -3.01 1.49 -20.43
N LEU A 44 -2.64 0.91 -19.28
CA LEU A 44 -3.05 -0.43 -18.87
C LEU A 44 -4.57 -0.58 -18.81
N ILE A 45 -5.29 0.38 -18.23
CA ILE A 45 -6.76 0.37 -18.18
C ILE A 45 -7.34 0.39 -19.59
N MET A 46 -6.85 1.30 -20.45
CA MET A 46 -7.35 1.45 -21.82
C MET A 46 -7.14 0.18 -22.64
N ASP A 47 -5.97 -0.45 -22.53
CA ASP A 47 -5.67 -1.69 -23.25
C ASP A 47 -6.47 -2.87 -22.70
N SER A 48 -6.73 -2.91 -21.40
CA SER A 48 -7.60 -3.91 -20.78
C SER A 48 -9.03 -3.80 -21.32
N LEU A 49 -9.58 -2.58 -21.43
CA LEU A 49 -10.93 -2.37 -21.96
C LEU A 49 -11.06 -2.78 -23.44
N LYS A 50 -10.04 -2.50 -24.27
CA LYS A 50 -10.02 -2.92 -25.68
C LYS A 50 -10.07 -4.44 -25.84
N SER A 51 -9.60 -5.22 -24.85
CA SER A 51 -9.63 -6.69 -24.92
C SER A 51 -11.05 -7.28 -24.87
N PHE A 52 -12.06 -6.47 -24.55
CA PHE A 52 -13.48 -6.86 -24.52
C PHE A 52 -14.27 -6.38 -25.75
N SER A 53 -13.59 -5.81 -26.77
CA SER A 53 -14.20 -5.26 -27.99
C SER A 53 -14.11 -6.23 -29.16
#